data_AF-A0A1F0RLE2-F1
#
_entry.id   AF-A0A1F0RLE2-F1
#
_cell.length_a   1.000
_cell.length_b   1.000
_cell.length_c   1.000
_cell.angle_alpha   90.00
_cell.angle_beta   90.00
_cell.angle_gamma   90.00
#
_symmetry.space_group_name_H-M   'P 1'
#
loop_
_entity.id
_entity.type
_entity.pdbx_description
1 polymer ?
#
loop_
_entity_poly.entity_id
_entity_poly.type
_entity_poly.pdbx_seq_one_letter_code
_entity_poly.pdbx_strand_id
1 'polypeptide(L)'
;MIQAILSAILLLISSLFSFAGSSELPGSSGIAEAGSSQRNIITSTPAGLVTANAQQMEFVVNSEWKSAQQPDSFYVNFRDQYLEFSCDNAGFHFESNEASEIDITWDLMSDNICFGPQSDGALIDFLQRPVTVKVDPDASATPERIYLVQDEKAIALSR
;
A
#
# COMPACT_ATOMS: atom_id res chain seq x y z
N MET A 1 58.16 22.09 23.59
CA MET A 1 57.97 20.62 23.54
C MET A 1 56.52 20.22 23.87
N ILE A 2 55.50 20.83 23.22
CA ILE A 2 54.09 20.37 23.25
C ILE A 2 53.46 20.77 21.90
N GLN A 3 54.03 20.31 20.78
CA GLN A 3 53.48 20.68 19.46
C GLN A 3 53.73 19.66 18.34
N ALA A 4 54.40 18.54 18.62
CA ALA A 4 54.68 17.50 17.63
C ALA A 4 53.77 16.25 17.76
N ILE A 5 52.95 16.15 18.81
CA ILE A 5 52.13 14.94 19.07
C ILE A 5 50.70 15.07 18.50
N LEU A 6 50.16 16.28 18.34
CA LEU A 6 48.79 16.45 17.83
C LEU A 6 48.64 16.18 16.32
N SER A 7 49.69 16.33 15.53
CA SER A 7 49.59 16.22 14.06
C SER A 7 49.55 14.76 13.55
N ALA A 8 49.96 13.79 14.35
CA ALA A 8 49.94 12.37 13.96
C ALA A 8 48.54 11.73 14.10
N ILE A 9 47.70 12.25 15.00
CA ILE A 9 46.35 11.70 15.25
C ILE A 9 45.36 12.11 14.14
N LEU A 10 45.50 13.33 13.58
CA LEU A 10 44.63 13.84 12.52
C LEU A 10 44.86 13.17 11.15
N LEU A 11 46.08 12.68 10.89
CA LEU A 11 46.41 11.98 9.64
C LEU A 11 45.99 10.50 9.62
N LEU A 12 45.74 9.90 10.80
CA LEU A 12 45.22 8.53 10.86
C LEU A 12 43.73 8.47 10.48
N ILE A 13 42.96 9.50 10.83
CA ILE A 13 41.50 9.56 10.59
C ILE A 13 41.19 9.78 9.10
N SER A 14 42.04 10.50 8.37
CA SER A 14 41.85 10.76 6.93
C SER A 14 42.12 9.55 6.03
N SER A 15 42.74 8.49 6.56
CA SER A 15 43.02 7.25 5.81
C SER A 15 41.93 6.17 5.93
N LEU A 16 40.97 6.32 6.85
CA LEU A 16 39.86 5.38 7.03
C LEU A 16 38.67 5.66 6.08
N PHE A 17 38.65 6.82 5.41
CA PHE A 17 37.52 7.25 4.56
C PHE A 17 37.82 7.18 3.05
N SER A 18 38.73 6.32 2.63
CA SER A 18 39.07 6.20 1.21
C SER A 18 39.17 4.76 0.77
N PHE A 19 38.08 4.00 0.87
CA PHE A 19 37.86 2.80 0.07
C PHE A 19 36.36 2.46 0.00
N ALA A 20 35.70 2.96 -1.04
CA ALA A 20 34.61 2.28 -1.75
C ALA A 20 34.24 3.13 -2.98
N GLY A 21 35.12 3.11 -3.98
CA GLY A 21 34.68 3.30 -5.35
C GLY A 21 34.00 2.04 -5.86
N SER A 22 33.15 2.22 -6.88
CA SER A 22 32.38 1.22 -7.62
C SER A 22 31.13 0.70 -6.89
N SER A 23 29.92 0.78 -7.45
CA SER A 23 29.49 1.06 -8.82
C SER A 23 28.10 1.69 -8.76
N GLU A 24 27.80 2.58 -9.70
CA GLU A 24 26.42 2.86 -10.06
C GLU A 24 25.79 1.54 -10.54
N LEU A 25 25.04 0.89 -9.65
CA LEU A 25 24.10 -0.14 -10.01
C LEU A 25 22.84 0.57 -10.48
N PRO A 26 22.41 0.40 -11.74
CA PRO A 26 21.15 0.93 -12.18
C PRO A 26 20.03 0.09 -11.57
N GLY A 27 19.18 0.74 -10.78
CA GLY A 27 17.85 0.25 -10.44
C GLY A 27 17.75 -0.54 -9.13
N SER A 28 16.72 -0.17 -8.36
CA SER A 28 16.13 -0.96 -7.25
C SER A 28 16.58 -0.64 -5.82
N SER A 29 16.54 0.63 -5.41
CA SER A 29 16.43 1.02 -3.98
C SER A 29 15.02 1.48 -3.57
N GLY A 30 14.14 1.84 -4.52
CA GLY A 30 12.83 2.42 -4.20
C GLY A 30 11.79 1.46 -3.59
N ILE A 31 12.02 0.14 -3.62
CA ILE A 31 11.02 -0.87 -3.20
C ILE A 31 11.37 -1.46 -1.82
N ALA A 32 12.66 -1.49 -1.44
CA ALA A 32 13.10 -2.01 -0.14
C ALA A 32 12.81 -1.04 1.03
N GLU A 33 12.63 0.26 0.73
CA GLU A 33 12.30 1.30 1.72
C GLU A 33 10.80 1.67 1.75
N ALA A 34 9.99 1.16 0.82
CA ALA A 34 8.56 1.46 0.79
C ALA A 34 7.87 0.86 2.03
N GLY A 35 7.10 1.68 2.75
CA GLY A 35 6.31 1.23 3.90
C GLY A 35 5.29 0.15 3.53
N SER A 36 4.82 -0.60 4.53
CA SER A 36 3.83 -1.68 4.43
C SER A 36 2.60 -1.23 3.63
N SER A 37 2.04 -0.06 3.94
CA SER A 37 0.91 0.51 3.20
C SER A 37 1.22 0.80 1.73
N GLN A 38 2.38 1.41 1.44
CA GLN A 38 2.76 1.76 0.06
C GLN A 38 2.93 0.53 -0.83
N ARG A 39 3.38 -0.61 -0.29
CA ARG A 39 3.54 -1.86 -1.05
C ARG A 39 2.22 -2.48 -1.51
N ASN A 40 1.09 -2.08 -0.92
CA ASN A 40 -0.24 -2.51 -1.37
C ASN A 40 -0.69 -1.77 -2.64
N ILE A 41 -0.08 -0.63 -2.96
CA ILE A 41 -0.50 0.23 -4.06
C ILE A 41 0.33 -0.11 -5.30
N ILE A 42 -0.34 -0.68 -6.29
CA ILE A 42 0.18 -0.86 -7.63
C ILE A 42 0.17 0.50 -8.31
N THR A 43 1.35 1.01 -8.69
CA THR A 43 1.51 2.36 -9.27
C THR A 43 1.05 2.47 -10.72
N SER A 44 0.65 1.36 -11.34
CA SER A 44 0.09 1.31 -12.68
C SER A 44 -0.99 0.24 -12.72
N THR A 45 -2.25 0.64 -12.94
CA THR A 45 -3.38 -0.27 -13.02
C THR A 45 -3.11 -1.38 -14.05
N PRO A 46 -3.32 -2.66 -13.69
CA PRO A 46 -3.15 -3.76 -14.63
C PRO A 46 -3.97 -3.56 -15.91
N ALA A 47 -3.35 -3.85 -17.06
CA ALA A 47 -4.01 -3.71 -18.34
C ALA A 47 -5.09 -4.79 -18.52
N GLY A 48 -6.16 -4.44 -19.24
CA GLY A 48 -7.22 -5.38 -19.60
C GLY A 48 -8.28 -5.62 -18.53
N LEU A 49 -8.18 -4.99 -17.35
CA LEU A 49 -9.22 -5.06 -16.33
C LEU A 49 -10.54 -4.46 -16.83
N VAL A 50 -11.65 -5.10 -16.46
CA VAL A 50 -13.01 -4.63 -16.75
C VAL A 50 -13.69 -4.17 -15.47
N THR A 51 -14.59 -3.19 -15.57
CA THR A 51 -15.42 -2.79 -14.43
C THR A 51 -16.29 -3.97 -13.99
N ALA A 52 -16.39 -4.19 -12.68
CA ALA A 52 -17.26 -5.22 -12.13
C ALA A 52 -18.71 -4.99 -12.58
N ASN A 53 -19.45 -6.06 -12.85
CA ASN A 53 -20.88 -5.95 -13.13
C ASN A 53 -21.70 -5.96 -11.83
N ALA A 54 -23.01 -5.70 -11.91
CA ALA A 54 -23.88 -5.62 -10.73
C ALA A 54 -23.86 -6.89 -9.85
N GLN A 55 -23.82 -8.09 -10.45
CA GLN A 55 -23.77 -9.34 -9.71
C GLN A 55 -22.43 -9.51 -8.97
N GLN A 56 -21.33 -9.13 -9.62
CA GLN A 56 -20.01 -9.13 -9.00
C GLN A 56 -19.93 -8.10 -7.88
N MET A 57 -20.48 -6.91 -8.09
CA MET A 57 -20.54 -5.87 -7.06
C MET A 57 -21.34 -6.32 -5.84
N GLU A 58 -22.50 -6.94 -6.03
CA GLU A 58 -23.30 -7.53 -4.95
C GLU A 58 -22.47 -8.52 -4.13
N PHE A 59 -21.69 -9.37 -4.79
CA PHE A 59 -20.80 -10.29 -4.12
C PHE A 59 -19.65 -9.58 -3.38
N VAL A 60 -19.00 -8.60 -4.02
CA VAL A 60 -17.86 -7.85 -3.46
C VAL A 60 -18.20 -7.18 -2.15
N VAL A 61 -19.34 -6.47 -2.11
CA VAL A 61 -19.76 -5.70 -0.93
C VAL A 61 -20.30 -6.57 0.20
N ASN A 62 -20.52 -7.87 -0.05
CA ASN A 62 -20.90 -8.87 0.96
C ASN A 62 -19.76 -9.82 1.33
N SER A 63 -18.52 -9.48 0.93
CA SER A 63 -17.34 -10.34 1.11
C SER A 63 -16.20 -9.64 1.85
N GLU A 64 -15.27 -10.47 2.29
CA GLU A 64 -14.03 -10.09 2.97
C GLU A 64 -12.87 -10.22 2.00
N TRP A 65 -11.89 -9.33 2.12
CA TRP A 65 -10.80 -9.24 1.16
C TRP A 65 -9.49 -8.84 1.85
N LYS A 66 -8.39 -9.43 1.40
CA LYS A 66 -7.03 -9.08 1.83
C LYS A 66 -6.23 -8.55 0.66
N SER A 67 -5.24 -7.72 0.94
CA SER A 67 -4.25 -7.37 -0.07
C SER A 67 -3.59 -8.61 -0.67
N ALA A 68 -3.55 -8.68 -1.99
CA ALA A 68 -2.85 -9.74 -2.70
C ALA A 68 -1.32 -9.60 -2.59
N GLN A 69 -0.83 -8.40 -2.29
CA GLN A 69 0.59 -8.06 -2.21
C GLN A 69 1.14 -8.29 -0.80
N GLN A 70 0.35 -7.94 0.22
CA GLN A 70 0.74 -7.98 1.63
C GLN A 70 -0.51 -8.29 2.49
N PRO A 71 -0.94 -9.56 2.59
CA PRO A 71 -2.20 -9.94 3.25
C PRO A 71 -2.32 -9.52 4.72
N ASP A 72 -1.19 -9.38 5.42
CA ASP A 72 -1.14 -8.99 6.84
C ASP A 72 -1.13 -7.46 7.04
N SER A 73 -1.15 -6.68 5.96
CA SER A 73 -1.01 -5.22 6.01
C SER A 73 -2.27 -4.46 5.63
N PHE A 74 -3.22 -5.14 4.99
CA PHE A 74 -4.47 -4.55 4.55
C PHE A 74 -5.54 -5.62 4.36
N TYR A 75 -6.65 -5.43 5.07
CA TYR A 75 -7.86 -6.23 5.02
C TYR A 75 -9.08 -5.32 5.02
N VAL A 76 -10.07 -5.66 4.21
CA VAL A 76 -11.36 -5.00 4.16
C VAL A 76 -12.47 -6.02 4.25
N ASN A 77 -13.40 -5.77 5.17
CA ASN A 77 -14.65 -6.50 5.30
C ASN A 77 -15.78 -5.53 5.00
N PHE A 78 -16.31 -5.57 3.77
CA PHE A 78 -17.40 -4.69 3.37
C PHE A 78 -18.70 -5.03 4.09
N ARG A 79 -18.97 -6.31 4.33
CA ARG A 79 -20.19 -6.76 5.01
C ARG A 79 -20.26 -6.22 6.44
N ASP A 80 -19.16 -6.34 7.17
CA ASP A 80 -19.07 -5.95 8.57
C ASP A 80 -18.51 -4.54 8.75
N GLN A 81 -18.30 -3.81 7.63
CA GLN A 81 -17.94 -2.38 7.61
C GLN A 81 -16.68 -2.08 8.43
N TYR A 82 -15.67 -2.94 8.25
CA TYR A 82 -14.41 -2.91 8.99
C TYR A 82 -13.19 -2.97 8.07
N LEU A 83 -12.20 -2.14 8.37
CA LEU A 83 -10.91 -2.08 7.71
C LEU A 83 -9.81 -2.32 8.74
N GLU A 84 -8.82 -3.12 8.35
CA GLU A 84 -7.61 -3.36 9.13
C GLU A 84 -6.41 -3.04 8.26
N PHE A 85 -5.52 -2.22 8.80
CA PHE A 85 -4.25 -1.85 8.22
C PHE A 85 -3.11 -2.48 9.02
N SER A 86 -1.86 -2.10 8.75
CA SER A 86 -0.71 -2.70 9.43
C SER A 86 -0.61 -2.30 10.91
N CYS A 87 -1.12 -1.13 11.25
CA CYS A 87 -1.03 -0.54 12.57
C CYS A 87 -2.40 -0.09 13.09
N ASP A 88 -3.23 0.47 12.22
CA ASP A 88 -4.55 0.98 12.56
C ASP A 88 -5.68 0.05 12.09
N ASN A 89 -6.86 0.25 12.66
CA ASN A 89 -8.11 -0.28 12.16
C ASN A 89 -9.15 0.84 12.10
N ALA A 90 -10.18 0.64 11.29
CA ALA A 90 -11.26 1.59 11.14
C ALA A 90 -12.61 0.92 10.93
N GLY A 91 -13.64 1.49 11.56
CA GLY A 91 -15.01 1.32 11.10
C GLY A 91 -15.29 2.30 9.95
N PHE A 92 -16.11 1.88 8.98
CA PHE A 92 -16.47 2.73 7.85
C PHE A 92 -17.89 2.47 7.35
N HIS A 93 -18.50 3.48 6.72
CA HIS A 93 -19.64 3.31 5.85
C HIS A 93 -19.21 3.43 4.39
N PHE A 94 -19.95 2.83 3.47
CA PHE A 94 -19.71 3.02 2.05
C PHE A 94 -21.00 3.12 1.24
N GLU A 95 -20.92 3.84 0.14
CA GLU A 95 -21.93 3.85 -0.91
C GLU A 95 -21.34 3.21 -2.17
N SER A 96 -22.17 2.49 -2.92
CA SER A 96 -21.80 1.99 -4.25
C SER A 96 -22.81 2.42 -5.29
N ASN A 97 -22.33 2.71 -6.50
CA ASN A 97 -23.16 3.22 -7.59
C ASN A 97 -23.17 2.29 -8.83
N GLU A 98 -23.96 2.66 -9.84
CA GLU A 98 -24.08 1.89 -11.09
C GLU A 98 -22.76 1.82 -11.89
N ALA A 99 -21.81 2.73 -11.63
CA ALA A 99 -20.47 2.70 -12.22
C ALA A 99 -19.51 1.76 -11.46
N SER A 100 -20.00 1.02 -10.46
CA SER A 100 -19.19 0.16 -9.58
C SER A 100 -18.10 0.92 -8.85
N GLU A 101 -18.37 2.20 -8.55
CA GLU A 101 -17.54 3.00 -7.66
C GLU A 101 -17.98 2.75 -6.22
N ILE A 102 -17.01 2.68 -5.32
CA ILE A 102 -17.20 2.64 -3.88
C ILE A 102 -16.63 3.93 -3.31
N ASP A 103 -17.46 4.69 -2.60
CA ASP A 103 -17.04 5.83 -1.81
C ASP A 103 -17.06 5.45 -0.33
N ILE A 104 -15.94 5.66 0.38
CA ILE A 104 -15.74 5.23 1.76
C ILE A 104 -15.79 6.45 2.68
N THR A 105 -16.69 6.41 3.65
CA THR A 105 -16.76 7.39 4.74
C THR A 105 -16.27 6.73 6.03
N TRP A 106 -15.22 7.32 6.62
CA TRP A 106 -14.61 6.82 7.84
C TRP A 106 -15.43 7.22 9.07
N ASP A 107 -15.71 6.28 9.96
CA ASP A 107 -16.40 6.56 11.22
C ASP A 107 -15.41 6.83 12.35
N LEU A 108 -14.73 5.77 12.77
CA LEU A 108 -13.80 5.76 13.88
C LEU A 108 -12.57 4.98 13.44
N MET A 109 -11.43 5.66 13.44
CA MET A 109 -10.12 5.04 13.22
C MET A 109 -9.41 4.94 14.57
N SER A 110 -8.75 3.82 14.82
CA SER A 110 -7.79 3.75 15.92
C SER A 110 -6.69 4.78 15.69
N ASP A 111 -6.18 5.38 16.76
CA ASP A 111 -5.04 6.29 16.70
C ASP A 111 -3.86 5.62 17.40
N ASN A 112 -3.32 4.57 16.77
CA ASN A 112 -2.16 3.88 17.30
C ASN A 112 -0.89 4.62 16.92
N ILE A 113 0.11 4.60 17.81
CA ILE A 113 1.41 5.20 17.50
C ILE A 113 2.20 4.23 16.62
N CYS A 114 2.18 4.50 15.32
CA CYS A 114 2.86 3.69 14.30
C CYS A 114 4.28 4.21 14.03
N PHE A 115 5.29 3.33 14.07
CA PHE A 115 6.67 3.69 13.77
C PHE A 115 7.18 3.01 12.50
N GLY A 116 7.93 3.75 11.68
CA GLY A 116 8.65 3.21 10.52
C GLY A 116 7.71 2.62 9.45
N PRO A 117 8.05 1.46 8.86
CA PRO A 117 7.32 0.90 7.72
C PRO A 117 5.90 0.44 8.05
N GLN A 118 5.42 0.53 9.30
CA GLN A 118 4.03 0.20 9.66
C GLN A 118 3.06 1.38 9.50
N SER A 119 3.51 2.55 9.01
CA SER A 119 2.60 3.67 8.76
C SER A 119 1.58 3.34 7.68
N ASP A 120 0.30 3.59 7.97
CA ASP A 120 -0.84 3.25 7.10
C ASP A 120 -1.26 4.37 6.14
N GLY A 121 -0.59 5.53 6.20
CA GLY A 121 -1.00 6.76 5.53
C GLY A 121 -1.23 6.62 4.02
N ALA A 122 -0.41 5.84 3.31
CA ALA A 122 -0.58 5.71 1.85
C ALA A 122 -1.90 5.02 1.46
N LEU A 123 -2.34 4.02 2.24
CA LEU A 123 -3.61 3.33 2.00
C LEU A 123 -4.79 4.21 2.40
N ILE A 124 -4.69 4.90 3.53
CA ILE A 124 -5.71 5.86 3.99
C ILE A 124 -5.90 6.95 2.93
N ASP A 125 -4.83 7.57 2.45
CA ASP A 125 -4.87 8.60 1.41
C ASP A 125 -5.46 8.08 0.08
N PHE A 126 -5.16 6.82 -0.28
CA PHE A 126 -5.75 6.19 -1.47
C PHE A 126 -7.28 6.04 -1.33
N LEU A 127 -7.75 5.61 -0.17
CA LEU A 127 -9.17 5.31 0.08
C LEU A 127 -10.00 6.56 0.46
N GLN A 128 -9.39 7.74 0.59
CA GLN A 128 -10.09 9.01 0.81
C GLN A 128 -10.91 9.51 -0.39
N ARG A 129 -10.72 8.93 -1.58
CA ARG A 129 -11.52 9.26 -2.77
C ARG A 129 -12.16 7.98 -3.31
N PRO A 130 -13.28 8.10 -4.05
CA PRO A 130 -13.94 6.94 -4.62
C PRO A 130 -12.99 6.05 -5.43
N VAL A 131 -13.24 4.74 -5.36
CA VAL A 131 -12.49 3.71 -6.08
C VAL A 131 -13.43 2.94 -6.99
N THR A 132 -13.05 2.70 -8.24
CA THR A 132 -13.79 1.80 -9.13
C THR A 132 -13.36 0.36 -8.86
N VAL A 133 -14.33 -0.54 -8.64
CA VAL A 133 -14.06 -1.96 -8.55
C VAL A 133 -13.90 -2.54 -9.95
N LYS A 134 -12.73 -3.12 -10.22
CA LYS A 134 -12.43 -3.83 -11.45
C LYS A 134 -12.06 -5.28 -11.18
N VAL A 135 -12.24 -6.12 -12.20
CA VAL A 135 -11.97 -7.56 -12.18
C VAL A 135 -11.26 -7.99 -13.45
N ASP A 136 -10.69 -9.20 -13.43
CA ASP A 136 -10.18 -9.85 -14.63
C ASP A 136 -11.35 -10.12 -15.63
N PRO A 137 -11.15 -10.05 -16.95
CA PRO A 137 -12.21 -10.23 -17.96
C PRO A 137 -12.99 -11.55 -17.88
N ASP A 138 -12.34 -12.60 -17.39
CA ASP A 138 -12.88 -13.95 -17.24
C ASP A 138 -13.32 -14.25 -15.80
N ALA A 139 -13.36 -13.22 -14.93
CA ALA A 139 -13.82 -13.37 -13.56
C ALA A 139 -15.27 -13.86 -13.51
N SER A 140 -15.53 -14.82 -12.62
CA SER A 140 -16.88 -15.34 -12.39
C SER A 140 -17.78 -14.30 -11.70
N ALA A 141 -19.04 -14.66 -11.45
CA ALA A 141 -19.95 -13.88 -10.60
C ALA A 141 -19.42 -13.70 -9.16
N THR A 142 -18.55 -14.60 -8.70
CA THR A 142 -17.89 -14.55 -7.39
C THR A 142 -16.38 -14.46 -7.60
N PRO A 143 -15.85 -13.28 -7.94
CA PRO A 143 -14.44 -13.11 -8.27
C PRO A 143 -13.53 -13.57 -7.13
N GLU A 144 -12.42 -14.26 -7.42
CA GLU A 144 -11.39 -14.59 -6.41
C GLU A 144 -10.43 -13.40 -6.19
N ARG A 145 -10.35 -12.50 -7.16
CA ARG A 145 -9.53 -11.28 -7.13
C ARG A 145 -10.32 -10.10 -7.65
N ILE A 146 -10.17 -8.97 -6.97
CA ILE A 146 -10.66 -7.67 -7.42
C ILE A 146 -9.55 -6.64 -7.36
N TYR A 147 -9.81 -5.48 -7.97
CA TYR A 147 -8.92 -4.33 -7.94
C TYR A 147 -9.73 -3.10 -7.55
N LEU A 148 -9.34 -2.43 -6.47
CA LEU A 148 -9.82 -1.09 -6.17
C LEU A 148 -8.96 -0.12 -6.97
N VAL A 149 -9.53 0.51 -7.99
CA VAL A 149 -8.80 1.34 -8.96
C VAL A 149 -9.15 2.81 -8.73
N GLN A 150 -8.11 3.64 -8.70
CA GLN A 150 -8.24 5.08 -8.61
C GLN A 150 -7.17 5.73 -9.49
N ASP A 151 -7.61 6.54 -10.45
CA ASP A 151 -6.73 7.10 -11.48
C ASP A 151 -5.92 5.98 -12.18
N GLU A 152 -4.59 6.07 -12.16
CA GLU A 152 -3.66 5.07 -12.70
C GLU A 152 -3.16 4.07 -11.64
N LYS A 153 -3.67 4.13 -10.41
CA LYS A 153 -3.23 3.29 -9.30
C LYS A 153 -4.29 2.25 -8.97
N ALA A 154 -3.85 1.17 -8.33
CA ALA A 154 -4.77 0.12 -7.88
C ALA A 154 -4.30 -0.54 -6.58
N ILE A 155 -5.24 -1.07 -5.81
CA ILE A 155 -4.98 -2.07 -4.77
C ILE A 155 -5.60 -3.38 -5.26
N ALA A 156 -4.80 -4.43 -5.39
CA ALA A 156 -5.33 -5.76 -5.72
C ALA A 156 -5.72 -6.48 -4.43
N LEU A 157 -6.91 -7.03 -4.41
CA LEU A 157 -7.45 -7.75 -3.27
C LEU A 157 -7.81 -9.19 -3.65
N SER A 158 -7.63 -10.12 -2.73
CA SER A 158 -7.95 -11.54 -2.88
C SER A 158 -8.67 -12.06 -1.64
N ARG A 159 -9.51 -13.08 -1.83
CA ARG A 159 -10.23 -13.75 -0.73
C ARG A 159 -9.36 -14.80 -0.05
#